data_AF-A0A1I1JKW6-F1
#
_entry.id   AF-A0A1I1JKW6-F1
#
_cell.length_a   1.000
_cell.length_b   1.000
_cell.length_c   1.000
_cell.angle_alpha   90.00
_cell.angle_beta   90.00
_cell.angle_gamma   90.00
#
_symmetry.space_group_name_H-M   'P 1'
#
loop_
_entity.id
_entity.type
_entity.pdbx_description
1 polymer ?
#
loop_
_entity_poly.entity_id
_entity_poly.type
_entity_poly.pdbx_seq_one_letter_code
_entity_poly.pdbx_strand_id
1 'polypeptide(L)'
;MTTLNWTPRPFPPAKVLQGHYSRLEPLDPARHLDDIWQAMDGHESVWDWLPATLPPSREAYRELLTSMADKAGIIPFAVIDEADGKAKGHLWMMEIRPEHGVFEVGWITYSPSMQRTRMATEAVYLVGEYGFSLGYRRYEWKCNNRNEPSKRAAQRFGFQYEGLFRQHQVVKGENRDTAWFSILDGEWPKVGQGFSNWLAPENFDAQGQQKSSLTDCMKTAGAA
;
A
#
# COMPACT_ATOMS: atom_id res chain seq x y z
N MET A 1 -14.44 -22.62 -23.61
CA MET A 1 -13.30 -22.05 -22.85
C MET A 1 -12.65 -21.02 -23.73
N THR A 2 -12.63 -19.75 -23.32
CA THR A 2 -11.92 -18.71 -24.09
C THR A 2 -10.46 -18.78 -23.72
N THR A 3 -9.60 -19.16 -24.66
CA THR A 3 -8.15 -19.14 -24.45
C THR A 3 -7.69 -17.69 -24.34
N LEU A 4 -6.99 -17.34 -23.26
CA LEU A 4 -6.38 -16.04 -23.12
C LEU A 4 -5.14 -15.97 -24.01
N ASN A 5 -5.03 -14.96 -24.87
CA ASN A 5 -3.79 -14.63 -25.56
C ASN A 5 -2.84 -13.92 -24.59
N TRP A 6 -2.36 -14.65 -23.58
CA TRP A 6 -1.61 -14.11 -22.46
C TRP A 6 -0.10 -14.13 -22.71
N THR A 7 0.58 -13.06 -22.31
CA THR A 7 2.04 -13.01 -22.23
C THR A 7 2.45 -12.45 -20.86
N PRO A 8 3.59 -12.89 -20.28
CA PRO A 8 4.09 -12.33 -19.03
C PRO A 8 4.22 -10.81 -19.09
N ARG A 9 3.94 -10.14 -17.96
CA ARG A 9 4.19 -8.71 -17.80
C ARG A 9 5.67 -8.46 -17.50
N PRO A 10 6.19 -7.24 -17.72
CA PRO A 10 7.53 -6.91 -17.22
C PRO A 10 7.52 -6.87 -15.70
N PHE A 11 8.63 -7.26 -15.06
CA PHE A 11 8.84 -6.89 -13.66
C PHE A 11 8.84 -5.35 -13.56
N PRO A 12 8.10 -4.74 -12.62
CA PRO A 12 7.96 -3.29 -12.59
C PRO A 12 9.33 -2.63 -12.32
N PRO A 13 9.78 -1.68 -13.15
CA PRO A 13 10.98 -0.90 -12.83
C PRO A 13 10.85 -0.17 -11.50
N ALA A 14 11.93 -0.11 -10.71
CA ALA A 14 11.99 0.79 -9.56
C ALA A 14 12.10 2.25 -10.06
N LYS A 15 11.06 3.05 -9.83
CA LYS A 15 11.00 4.47 -10.22
C LYS A 15 10.15 5.28 -9.25
N VAL A 16 10.29 6.60 -9.28
CA VAL A 16 9.40 7.48 -8.51
C VAL A 16 7.97 7.40 -9.08
N LEU A 17 6.98 7.25 -8.20
CA LEU A 17 5.56 7.36 -8.54
C LEU A 17 5.05 8.68 -7.96
N GLN A 18 4.64 9.60 -8.83
CA GLN A 18 4.26 10.96 -8.44
C GLN A 18 2.74 11.08 -8.28
N GLY A 19 2.29 11.57 -7.13
CA GLY A 19 0.91 12.00 -6.88
C GLY A 19 0.82 13.49 -6.53
N HIS A 20 -0.34 13.91 -6.03
CA HIS A 20 -0.62 15.28 -5.62
C HIS A 20 -0.29 15.57 -4.16
N TYR A 21 -0.44 14.58 -3.27
CA TYR A 21 -0.23 14.72 -1.82
C TYR A 21 0.95 13.89 -1.33
N SER A 22 1.38 12.92 -2.13
CA SER A 22 2.51 12.06 -1.88
C SER A 22 3.22 11.71 -3.18
N ARG A 23 4.50 11.39 -3.03
CA ARG A 23 5.23 10.59 -4.02
C ARG A 23 5.84 9.37 -3.35
N LEU A 24 5.96 8.31 -4.12
CA LEU A 24 6.62 7.08 -3.72
C LEU A 24 8.02 7.06 -4.33
N GLU A 25 9.04 7.16 -3.50
CA GLU A 25 10.44 7.04 -3.93
C GLU A 25 10.93 5.62 -3.64
N PRO A 26 11.65 4.94 -4.56
CA PRO A 26 12.34 3.70 -4.23
C PRO A 26 13.14 3.88 -2.94
N LEU A 27 12.96 2.98 -1.99
CA LEU A 27 13.48 3.15 -0.63
C LEU A 27 15.02 3.26 -0.66
N ASP A 28 15.52 4.35 -0.11
CA ASP A 28 16.94 4.64 0.06
C ASP A 28 17.17 4.96 1.55
N PRO A 29 17.77 4.03 2.32
CA PRO A 29 18.03 4.24 3.74
C PRO A 29 18.93 5.45 4.06
N ALA A 30 19.78 5.88 3.12
CA ALA A 30 20.62 7.07 3.32
C ALA A 30 19.80 8.35 3.23
N ARG A 31 18.72 8.36 2.43
CA ARG A 31 17.84 9.51 2.25
C ARG A 31 16.64 9.53 3.19
N HIS A 32 16.04 8.38 3.45
CA HIS A 32 14.70 8.31 4.05
C HIS A 32 14.69 7.95 5.53
N LEU A 33 15.78 7.39 6.07
CA LEU A 33 15.79 6.88 7.45
C LEU A 33 15.45 7.97 8.47
N ASP A 34 16.00 9.18 8.34
CA ASP A 34 15.90 10.19 9.40
C ASP A 34 14.47 10.68 9.57
N ASP A 35 13.79 10.93 8.46
CA ASP A 35 12.38 11.29 8.46
C ASP A 35 11.50 10.14 8.95
N ILE A 36 11.74 8.90 8.49
CA ILE A 36 10.99 7.72 8.92
C ILE A 36 11.17 7.46 10.42
N TRP A 37 12.40 7.54 10.92
CA TRP A 37 12.72 7.38 12.34
C TRP A 37 11.97 8.41 13.18
N GLN A 38 12.06 9.69 12.79
CA GLN A 38 11.37 10.77 13.48
C GLN A 38 9.85 10.58 13.47
N ALA A 39 9.27 10.15 12.34
CA ALA A 39 7.82 9.97 12.21
C ALA A 39 7.29 8.76 13.01
N MET A 40 8.15 7.81 13.37
CA MET A 40 7.78 6.57 14.08
C MET A 40 8.07 6.61 15.58
N ASP A 41 8.77 7.64 16.07
CA ASP A 41 9.17 7.76 17.47
C ASP A 41 7.96 7.73 18.42
N GLY A 42 8.03 6.93 19.48
CA GLY A 42 6.93 6.75 20.45
C GLY A 42 5.70 6.01 19.90
N HIS A 43 5.77 5.37 18.73
CA HIS A 43 4.62 4.77 18.05
C HIS A 43 4.77 3.26 17.75
N GLU A 44 5.05 2.49 18.80
CA GLU A 44 5.35 1.06 18.71
C GLU A 44 4.21 0.22 18.11
N SER A 45 2.95 0.62 18.30
CA SER A 45 1.77 -0.11 17.83
C SER A 45 1.66 -0.22 16.31
N VAL A 46 2.42 0.58 15.55
CA VAL A 46 2.57 0.43 14.09
C VAL A 46 3.10 -0.97 13.73
N TRP A 47 3.84 -1.60 14.63
CA TRP A 47 4.51 -2.89 14.40
C TRP A 47 3.68 -4.10 14.82
N ASP A 48 2.54 -3.92 15.50
CA ASP A 48 1.74 -5.01 16.10
C ASP A 48 1.43 -6.12 15.09
N TRP A 49 1.09 -5.74 13.86
CA TRP A 49 0.67 -6.67 12.81
C TRP A 49 1.72 -6.95 11.74
N LEU A 50 2.92 -6.35 11.86
CA LEU A 50 4.03 -6.59 10.95
C LEU A 50 4.78 -7.88 11.31
N PRO A 51 5.43 -8.54 10.34
CA PRO A 51 6.25 -9.72 10.61
C PRO A 51 7.49 -9.40 11.45
N ALA A 52 7.98 -8.15 11.38
CA ALA A 52 9.09 -7.64 12.18
C ALA A 52 8.60 -6.94 13.46
N THR A 53 9.44 -6.94 14.49
CA THR A 53 9.27 -6.08 15.68
C THR A 53 9.83 -4.69 15.42
N LEU A 54 9.41 -3.72 16.22
CA LEU A 54 10.03 -2.39 16.24
C LEU A 54 11.55 -2.53 16.40
N PRO A 55 12.36 -1.91 15.53
CA PRO A 55 13.80 -1.90 15.71
C PRO A 55 14.19 -1.15 17.01
N PRO A 56 15.07 -1.72 17.85
CA PRO A 56 15.40 -1.15 19.16
C PRO A 56 16.28 0.11 19.11
N SER A 57 16.80 0.46 17.93
CA SER A 57 17.62 1.65 17.71
C SER A 57 17.50 2.15 16.28
N ARG A 58 17.95 3.38 16.03
CA ARG A 58 18.02 3.95 14.68
C ARG A 58 18.93 3.13 13.78
N GLU A 59 20.03 2.60 14.31
CA GLU A 59 20.96 1.72 13.60
C GLU A 59 20.28 0.40 13.21
N ALA A 60 19.53 -0.22 14.11
CA ALA A 60 18.77 -1.43 13.79
C ALA A 60 17.67 -1.15 12.74
N TYR A 61 17.06 0.04 12.76
CA TYR A 61 16.10 0.42 11.72
C TYR A 61 16.82 0.68 10.38
N ARG A 62 18.02 1.28 10.38
CA ARG A 62 18.85 1.39 9.18
C ARG A 62 19.13 0.03 8.56
N GLU A 63 19.56 -0.94 9.36
CA GLU A 63 19.82 -2.31 8.91
C GLU A 63 18.56 -2.94 8.32
N LEU A 64 17.42 -2.77 8.99
CA LEU A 64 16.14 -3.25 8.49
C LEU A 64 15.82 -2.63 7.11
N LEU A 65 15.81 -1.30 6.98
CA LEU A 65 15.51 -0.62 5.71
C LEU A 65 16.49 -0.99 4.60
N THR A 66 17.78 -1.17 4.93
CA THR A 66 18.80 -1.64 3.98
C THR A 66 18.47 -3.04 3.49
N SER A 67 18.12 -3.95 4.39
CA SER A 67 17.70 -5.30 4.00
C SER A 67 16.43 -5.31 3.14
N MET A 68 15.53 -4.33 3.31
CA MET A 68 14.36 -4.16 2.44
C MET A 68 14.79 -3.69 1.05
N ALA A 69 15.61 -2.64 0.96
CA ALA A 69 16.09 -2.06 -0.29
C ALA A 69 16.84 -3.07 -1.17
N ASP A 70 17.62 -3.96 -0.55
CA ASP A 70 18.41 -5.00 -1.24
C ASP A 70 17.59 -6.25 -1.59
N LYS A 71 16.34 -6.36 -1.14
CA LYS A 71 15.54 -7.57 -1.31
C LYS A 71 15.05 -7.70 -2.75
N ALA A 72 15.52 -8.73 -3.44
CA ALA A 72 15.04 -9.11 -4.76
C ALA A 72 13.55 -9.50 -4.76
N GLY A 73 12.86 -9.22 -5.86
CA GLY A 73 11.46 -9.63 -6.08
C GLY A 73 10.41 -8.71 -5.45
N ILE A 74 10.83 -7.62 -4.82
CA ILE A 74 9.95 -6.56 -4.28
C ILE A 74 10.42 -5.19 -4.79
N ILE A 75 9.57 -4.18 -4.58
CA ILE A 75 9.92 -2.77 -4.76
C ILE A 75 9.48 -2.03 -3.50
N PRO A 76 10.39 -1.81 -2.54
CA PRO A 76 10.09 -1.03 -1.36
C PRO A 76 10.08 0.46 -1.74
N PHE A 77 9.08 1.17 -1.25
CA PHE A 77 8.91 2.60 -1.44
C PHE A 77 8.87 3.33 -0.10
N ALA A 78 9.62 4.42 0.02
CA ALA A 78 9.34 5.45 1.02
C ALA A 78 8.17 6.30 0.54
N VAL A 79 7.27 6.67 1.46
CA VAL A 79 6.14 7.56 1.16
C VAL A 79 6.50 8.96 1.61
N ILE A 80 6.72 9.85 0.65
CA ILE A 80 7.10 11.23 0.90
C ILE A 80 5.84 12.10 0.88
N ASP A 81 5.67 12.93 1.90
CA ASP A 81 4.62 13.95 1.93
C ASP A 81 5.02 15.12 1.01
N GLU A 82 4.16 15.46 0.06
CA GLU A 82 4.41 16.60 -0.85
C GLU A 82 4.36 17.95 -0.12
N ALA A 83 3.70 18.02 1.04
CA ALA A 83 3.57 19.27 1.79
C ALA A 83 4.89 19.74 2.43
N ASP A 84 5.71 18.82 2.94
CA ASP A 84 6.95 19.13 3.64
C ASP A 84 8.19 18.40 3.09
N GLY A 85 8.01 17.53 2.11
CA GLY A 85 9.09 16.79 1.45
C GLY A 85 9.69 15.65 2.28
N LYS A 86 9.07 15.28 3.41
CA LYS A 86 9.62 14.27 4.33
C LYS A 86 9.00 12.90 4.17
N ALA A 87 9.81 11.85 4.39
CA ALA A 87 9.29 10.48 4.43
C ALA A 87 8.47 10.22 5.70
N LYS A 88 7.21 9.79 5.57
CA LYS A 88 6.31 9.53 6.72
C LYS A 88 6.05 8.06 6.99
N GLY A 89 6.71 7.18 6.24
CA GLY A 89 6.54 5.74 6.31
C GLY A 89 7.01 5.07 5.03
N HIS A 90 6.70 3.78 4.91
CA HIS A 90 7.03 3.00 3.72
C HIS A 90 5.96 1.93 3.43
N LEU A 91 5.97 1.43 2.21
CA LEU A 91 5.15 0.31 1.74
C LEU A 91 5.93 -0.47 0.68
N TRP A 92 5.51 -1.69 0.37
CA TRP A 92 6.11 -2.48 -0.69
C TRP A 92 5.09 -2.78 -1.79
N MET A 93 5.56 -2.75 -3.04
CA MET A 93 4.99 -3.59 -4.10
C MET A 93 5.71 -4.94 -4.04
N MET A 94 4.99 -6.02 -3.74
CA MET A 94 5.57 -7.32 -3.42
C MET A 94 4.76 -8.48 -4.02
N GLU A 95 5.21 -9.71 -3.78
CA GLU A 95 4.55 -10.92 -4.32
C GLU A 95 4.34 -10.83 -5.84
N ILE A 96 5.31 -10.22 -6.53
CA ILE A 96 5.23 -9.88 -7.95
C ILE A 96 5.44 -11.15 -8.76
N ARG A 97 4.40 -11.53 -9.51
CA ARG A 97 4.37 -12.70 -10.39
C ARG A 97 4.09 -12.25 -11.82
N PRO A 98 5.10 -11.76 -12.58
CA PRO A 98 4.88 -11.21 -13.91
C PRO A 98 4.29 -12.24 -14.89
N GLU A 99 4.60 -13.52 -14.73
CA GLU A 99 4.05 -14.65 -15.48
C GLU A 99 2.53 -14.80 -15.33
N HIS A 100 1.95 -14.27 -14.25
CA HIS A 100 0.51 -14.28 -13.98
C HIS A 100 -0.11 -12.88 -13.94
N GLY A 101 0.72 -11.83 -14.01
CA GLY A 101 0.24 -10.46 -13.89
C GLY A 101 -0.34 -10.16 -12.52
N VAL A 102 0.28 -10.67 -11.44
CA VAL A 102 -0.19 -10.45 -10.06
C VAL A 102 0.85 -9.69 -9.25
N PHE A 103 0.39 -8.79 -8.38
CA PHE A 103 1.21 -8.07 -7.41
C PHE A 103 0.41 -7.76 -6.16
N GLU A 104 1.09 -7.47 -5.06
CA GLU A 104 0.51 -7.10 -3.77
C GLU A 104 1.04 -5.74 -3.31
N VAL A 105 0.19 -4.94 -2.65
CA VAL A 105 0.66 -3.87 -1.76
C VAL A 105 0.72 -4.43 -0.34
N GLY A 106 1.89 -4.38 0.26
CA GLY A 106 2.15 -5.00 1.54
C GLY A 106 3.22 -4.26 2.33
N TRP A 107 3.54 -4.81 3.51
CA TRP A 107 4.52 -4.21 4.42
C TRP A 107 4.28 -2.72 4.73
N ILE A 108 3.00 -2.33 4.71
CA ILE A 108 2.55 -0.96 4.91
C ILE A 108 2.88 -0.55 6.35
N THR A 109 3.80 0.39 6.48
CA THR A 109 4.33 0.90 7.74
C THR A 109 4.19 2.42 7.71
N TYR A 110 3.01 2.90 8.06
CA TYR A 110 2.68 4.33 8.06
C TYR A 110 2.75 4.90 9.48
N SER A 111 3.46 6.01 9.66
CA SER A 111 3.45 6.75 10.92
C SER A 111 2.03 7.17 11.30
N PRO A 112 1.73 7.37 12.59
CA PRO A 112 0.42 7.88 13.00
C PRO A 112 0.06 9.23 12.38
N SER A 113 1.03 10.11 12.13
CA SER A 113 0.81 11.37 11.41
C SER A 113 0.38 11.18 9.94
N MET A 114 0.76 10.06 9.33
CA MET A 114 0.37 9.72 7.96
C MET A 114 -0.97 8.99 7.91
N GLN A 115 -1.32 8.20 8.91
CA GLN A 115 -2.53 7.39 8.90
C GLN A 115 -3.79 8.26 8.76
N ARG A 116 -4.77 7.79 7.96
CA ARG A 116 -6.06 8.47 7.71
C ARG A 116 -5.94 9.85 7.04
N THR A 117 -4.87 10.08 6.29
CA THR A 117 -4.67 11.28 5.48
C THR A 117 -4.90 11.00 3.98
N ARG A 118 -4.86 12.07 3.16
CA ARG A 118 -4.84 11.97 1.70
C ARG A 118 -3.60 11.23 1.20
N MET A 119 -2.41 11.55 1.72
CA MET A 119 -1.17 10.88 1.32
C MET A 119 -1.22 9.35 1.55
N ALA A 120 -1.82 8.88 2.66
CA ALA A 120 -1.94 7.45 2.90
C ALA A 120 -2.88 6.74 1.92
N THR A 121 -3.94 7.43 1.48
CA THR A 121 -4.87 6.90 0.47
C THR A 121 -4.24 6.93 -0.91
N GLU A 122 -3.55 8.01 -1.26
CA GLU A 122 -2.89 8.18 -2.55
C GLU A 122 -1.73 7.20 -2.75
N ALA A 123 -0.95 6.91 -1.71
CA ALA A 123 0.11 5.90 -1.79
C ALA A 123 -0.40 4.52 -2.25
N VAL A 124 -1.58 4.08 -1.78
CA VAL A 124 -2.20 2.80 -2.22
C VAL A 124 -2.69 2.89 -3.66
N TYR A 125 -3.25 4.05 -4.04
CA TYR A 125 -3.68 4.34 -5.40
C TYR A 125 -2.52 4.29 -6.40
N LEU A 126 -1.40 4.95 -6.10
CA LEU A 126 -0.22 5.01 -6.98
C LEU A 126 0.37 3.63 -7.27
N VAL A 127 0.39 2.72 -6.29
CA VAL A 127 0.85 1.33 -6.52
C VAL A 127 -0.12 0.58 -7.44
N GLY A 128 -1.42 0.75 -7.23
CA GLY A 128 -2.45 0.17 -8.10
C GLY A 128 -2.34 0.68 -9.53
N GLU A 129 -2.33 2.01 -9.70
CA GLU A 129 -2.18 2.68 -10.99
C GLU A 129 -0.93 2.18 -11.71
N TYR A 130 0.18 2.09 -10.99
CA TYR A 130 1.43 1.62 -11.57
C TYR A 130 1.33 0.17 -12.07
N GLY A 131 0.87 -0.76 -11.24
CA GLY A 131 0.74 -2.17 -11.64
C GLY A 131 -0.21 -2.36 -12.82
N PHE A 132 -1.38 -1.74 -12.79
CA PHE A 132 -2.35 -1.83 -13.89
C PHE A 132 -1.85 -1.15 -15.17
N SER A 133 -1.07 -0.06 -15.09
CA SER A 133 -0.44 0.58 -16.26
C SER A 133 0.56 -0.35 -16.98
N LEU A 134 1.15 -1.30 -16.27
CA LEU A 134 2.03 -2.33 -16.82
C LEU A 134 1.25 -3.56 -17.34
N GLY A 135 -0.08 -3.52 -17.28
CA GLY A 135 -0.97 -4.59 -17.73
C GLY A 135 -1.10 -5.76 -16.76
N TYR A 136 -0.72 -5.58 -15.48
CA TYR A 136 -1.05 -6.57 -14.45
C TYR A 136 -2.57 -6.69 -14.33
N ARG A 137 -3.02 -7.88 -13.93
CA ARG A 137 -4.43 -8.26 -13.95
C ARG A 137 -5.05 -8.38 -12.58
N ARG A 138 -4.22 -8.43 -11.54
CA ARG A 138 -4.65 -8.64 -10.16
C ARG A 138 -3.75 -7.91 -9.19
N TYR A 139 -4.37 -7.09 -8.35
CA TYR A 139 -3.76 -6.34 -7.27
C TYR A 139 -4.24 -6.89 -5.93
N GLU A 140 -3.33 -7.37 -5.09
CA GLU A 140 -3.66 -8.07 -3.84
C GLU A 140 -3.45 -7.19 -2.61
N TRP A 141 -4.30 -7.43 -1.60
CA TRP A 141 -4.10 -6.97 -0.23
C TRP A 141 -4.27 -8.15 0.71
N LYS A 142 -3.33 -8.33 1.65
CA LYS A 142 -3.38 -9.39 2.66
C LYS A 142 -3.13 -8.82 4.03
N CYS A 143 -3.82 -9.36 5.04
CA CYS A 143 -3.51 -9.03 6.42
C CYS A 143 -3.83 -10.17 7.37
N ASN A 144 -3.29 -10.08 8.58
CA ASN A 144 -3.76 -10.91 9.68
C ASN A 144 -5.28 -10.71 9.84
N ASN A 145 -6.03 -11.81 9.96
CA ASN A 145 -7.48 -11.75 10.09
C ASN A 145 -7.95 -10.98 11.34
N ARG A 146 -7.13 -10.92 12.39
CA ARG A 146 -7.40 -10.14 13.61
C ARG A 146 -7.11 -8.63 13.44
N ASN A 147 -6.45 -8.22 12.35
CA ASN A 147 -6.18 -6.82 12.05
C ASN A 147 -7.40 -6.15 11.39
N GLU A 148 -8.40 -5.84 12.21
CA GLU A 148 -9.62 -5.14 11.76
C GLU A 148 -9.37 -3.79 11.07
N PRO A 149 -8.44 -2.92 11.54
CA PRO A 149 -8.11 -1.70 10.83
C PRO A 149 -7.67 -1.94 9.37
N SER A 150 -6.82 -2.96 9.14
CA SER A 150 -6.36 -3.30 7.79
C SER A 150 -7.47 -3.87 6.91
N LYS A 151 -8.35 -4.73 7.46
CA LYS A 151 -9.51 -5.26 6.69
C LYS A 151 -10.44 -4.13 6.25
N ARG A 152 -10.74 -3.18 7.15
CA ARG A 152 -11.55 -2.00 6.81
C ARG A 152 -10.87 -1.11 5.78
N ALA A 153 -9.54 -0.97 5.84
CA ALA A 153 -8.79 -0.21 4.85
C ALA A 153 -8.90 -0.86 3.45
N ALA A 154 -8.66 -2.17 3.35
CA ALA A 154 -8.79 -2.91 2.09
C ALA A 154 -10.17 -2.71 1.45
N GLN A 155 -11.24 -2.89 2.23
CA GLN A 155 -12.62 -2.68 1.75
C GLN A 155 -12.89 -1.23 1.35
N ARG A 156 -12.43 -0.26 2.15
CA ARG A 156 -12.55 1.18 1.82
C ARG A 156 -11.84 1.53 0.51
N PHE A 157 -10.72 0.88 0.22
CA PHE A 157 -9.93 1.05 -1.00
C PHE A 157 -10.51 0.30 -2.21
N GLY A 158 -11.64 -0.39 -2.06
CA GLY A 158 -12.31 -1.10 -3.15
C GLY A 158 -11.82 -2.53 -3.39
N PHE A 159 -10.94 -3.06 -2.53
CA PHE A 159 -10.55 -4.46 -2.62
C PHE A 159 -11.70 -5.38 -2.17
N GLN A 160 -11.97 -6.40 -2.97
CA GLN A 160 -12.99 -7.42 -2.73
C GLN A 160 -12.42 -8.55 -1.88
N TYR A 161 -13.15 -8.99 -0.87
CA TYR A 161 -12.75 -10.11 -0.01
C TYR A 161 -12.92 -11.45 -0.75
N GLU A 162 -11.91 -12.31 -0.67
CA GLU A 162 -11.91 -13.59 -1.39
C GLU A 162 -11.80 -14.82 -0.49
N GLY A 163 -11.26 -14.67 0.72
CA GLY A 163 -11.18 -15.80 1.63
C GLY A 163 -10.21 -15.65 2.79
N LEU A 164 -10.21 -16.70 3.61
CA LEU A 164 -9.40 -16.82 4.81
C LEU A 164 -8.53 -18.07 4.71
N PHE A 165 -7.21 -17.89 4.68
CA PHE A 165 -6.28 -18.99 4.86
C PHE A 165 -6.05 -19.19 6.36
N ARG A 166 -6.66 -20.26 6.90
CA ARG A 166 -6.49 -20.66 8.31
C ARG A 166 -5.09 -21.22 8.51
N GLN A 167 -4.44 -20.87 9.62
CA GLN A 167 -3.07 -21.28 9.95
C GLN A 167 -2.07 -21.02 8.82
N HIS A 168 -2.24 -19.90 8.12
CA HIS A 168 -1.39 -19.58 6.97
C HIS A 168 0.06 -19.39 7.37
N GLN A 169 0.32 -18.73 8.51
CA GLN A 169 1.67 -18.42 8.98
C GLN A 169 1.76 -18.47 10.51
N VAL A 170 2.99 -18.61 11.01
CA VAL A 170 3.35 -18.27 12.39
C VAL A 170 4.16 -16.98 12.36
N VAL A 171 3.69 -15.95 13.07
CA VAL A 171 4.32 -14.62 13.12
C VAL A 171 4.50 -14.23 14.57
N LYS A 172 5.74 -13.90 14.97
CA LYS A 172 6.10 -13.55 16.36
C LYS A 172 5.61 -14.58 17.39
N GLY A 173 5.66 -15.87 17.02
CA GLY A 173 5.21 -16.98 17.87
C GLY A 173 3.70 -17.22 17.91
N GLU A 174 2.89 -16.40 17.22
CA GLU A 174 1.43 -16.56 17.18
C GLU A 174 0.93 -17.09 15.84
N ASN A 175 -0.22 -17.79 15.89
CA ASN A 175 -0.95 -18.17 14.68
C ASN A 175 -1.46 -16.93 13.93
N ARG A 176 -1.21 -16.89 12.62
CA ARG A 176 -1.79 -15.92 11.70
C ARG A 176 -2.67 -16.64 10.68
N ASP A 177 -3.98 -16.43 10.83
CA ASP A 177 -4.91 -16.61 9.72
C ASP A 177 -4.81 -15.37 8.81
N THR A 178 -4.82 -15.57 7.50
CA THR A 178 -4.66 -14.46 6.53
C THR A 178 -5.94 -14.23 5.76
N ALA A 179 -6.49 -13.03 5.88
CA ALA A 179 -7.59 -12.56 5.05
C ALA A 179 -7.04 -12.03 3.73
N TRP A 180 -7.63 -12.46 2.62
CA TRP A 180 -7.22 -12.12 1.26
C TRP A 180 -8.26 -11.23 0.59
N PHE A 181 -7.77 -10.18 -0.08
CA PHE A 181 -8.58 -9.28 -0.87
C PHE A 181 -7.89 -8.97 -2.20
N SER A 182 -8.65 -8.59 -3.22
CA SER A 182 -8.10 -8.21 -4.53
C SER A 182 -8.87 -7.09 -5.24
N ILE A 183 -8.20 -6.45 -6.19
CA ILE A 183 -8.81 -5.67 -7.27
C ILE A 183 -8.34 -6.28 -8.60
N LEU A 184 -9.27 -6.45 -9.54
CA LEU A 184 -8.99 -6.98 -10.88
C LEU A 184 -8.85 -5.87 -11.93
N ASP A 185 -8.21 -6.19 -13.05
CA ASP A 185 -8.06 -5.28 -14.21
C ASP A 185 -9.39 -4.71 -14.72
N GLY A 186 -10.45 -5.52 -14.77
CA GLY A 186 -11.78 -5.08 -15.17
C GLY A 186 -12.48 -4.14 -14.16
N GLU A 187 -12.04 -4.16 -12.89
CA GLU A 187 -12.58 -3.33 -11.80
C GLU A 187 -11.83 -2.00 -11.70
N TRP A 188 -10.53 -2.02 -11.99
CA TRP A 188 -9.63 -0.89 -11.83
C TRP A 188 -10.09 0.42 -12.46
N PRO A 189 -10.65 0.48 -13.69
CA PRO A 189 -11.10 1.75 -14.27
C PRO A 189 -12.09 2.50 -13.37
N LYS A 190 -12.99 1.78 -12.71
CA LYS A 190 -13.97 2.36 -11.80
C LYS A 190 -13.38 2.65 -10.42
N VAL A 191 -12.59 1.72 -9.88
CA VAL A 191 -11.91 1.89 -8.60
C VAL A 191 -10.97 3.11 -8.64
N GLY A 192 -10.13 3.19 -9.68
CA GLY A 192 -9.22 4.30 -9.95
C GLY A 192 -9.95 5.64 -10.11
N GLN A 193 -11.11 5.66 -10.78
CA GLN A 193 -11.95 6.86 -10.84
C GLN A 193 -12.49 7.25 -9.46
N GLY A 194 -12.88 6.28 -8.63
CA GLY A 194 -13.30 6.52 -7.24
C GLY A 194 -12.18 7.15 -6.40
N PHE A 195 -10.95 6.66 -6.52
CA PHE A 195 -9.77 7.28 -5.92
C PHE A 195 -9.54 8.71 -6.43
N SER A 196 -9.53 8.90 -7.75
CA SER A 196 -9.32 10.20 -8.37
C SER A 196 -10.35 11.24 -7.90
N ASN A 197 -11.64 10.87 -7.90
CA ASN A 197 -12.72 11.72 -7.40
C ASN A 197 -12.54 12.09 -5.92
N TRP A 198 -12.11 11.13 -5.09
CA TRP A 198 -11.91 11.38 -3.68
C TRP A 198 -10.70 12.27 -3.41
N LEU A 199 -9.61 12.08 -4.17
CA LEU A 199 -8.36 12.84 -4.05
C LEU A 199 -8.44 14.25 -4.66
N ALA A 200 -9.42 14.49 -5.54
CA ALA A 200 -9.66 15.79 -6.15
C ALA A 200 -9.71 16.91 -5.09
N PRO A 201 -8.99 18.04 -5.27
CA PRO A 201 -9.00 19.15 -4.31
C PRO A 201 -10.42 19.64 -3.97
N GLU A 202 -11.34 19.55 -4.93
CA GLU A 202 -12.74 19.95 -4.79
C GLU A 202 -13.51 19.11 -3.79
N ASN A 203 -13.06 17.88 -3.50
CA ASN A 203 -13.66 17.01 -2.50
C ASN A 203 -13.26 17.38 -1.06
N PHE A 204 -12.41 18.38 -0.85
CA PHE A 204 -12.04 18.85 0.49
C PHE A 204 -12.47 20.31 0.69
N ASP A 205 -12.90 20.63 1.90
CA ASP A 205 -13.20 22.02 2.28
C ASP A 205 -11.94 22.78 2.74
N ALA A 206 -12.10 24.05 3.10
CA ALA A 206 -10.99 24.90 3.54
C ALA A 206 -10.34 24.43 4.86
N GLN A 207 -11.00 23.55 5.62
CA GLN A 207 -10.50 22.94 6.85
C GLN A 207 -9.89 21.55 6.59
N GLY A 208 -9.80 21.13 5.33
CA GLY A 208 -9.27 19.83 4.93
C GLY A 208 -10.20 18.65 5.24
N GLN A 209 -11.47 18.90 5.54
CA GLN A 209 -12.46 17.83 5.73
C GLN A 209 -13.00 17.36 4.38
N GLN A 210 -13.14 16.04 4.21
CA GLN A 210 -13.72 15.45 3.00
C GLN A 210 -15.22 15.78 2.91
N LYS A 211 -15.69 16.16 1.72
CA LYS A 211 -17.11 16.40 1.39
C LYS A 211 -17.84 15.10 1.07
N SER A 212 -17.15 14.17 0.41
CA SER A 212 -17.61 12.80 0.16
C SER A 212 -16.56 11.81 0.64
N SER A 213 -17.02 10.70 1.23
CA SER A 213 -16.12 9.62 1.64
C SER A 213 -15.59 8.86 0.42
N LEU A 214 -14.45 8.18 0.56
CA LEU A 214 -13.91 7.36 -0.53
C LEU A 214 -14.93 6.29 -0.95
N THR A 215 -15.65 5.70 0.01
CA THR A 215 -16.71 4.72 -0.27
C THR A 215 -17.83 5.31 -1.12
N ASP A 216 -18.22 6.56 -0.88
CA ASP A 216 -19.24 7.21 -1.71
C ASP A 216 -18.72 7.50 -3.12
N CYS A 217 -17.46 7.95 -3.23
CA CYS A 217 -16.80 8.12 -4.53
C CYS A 217 -16.69 6.80 -5.31
N MET A 218 -16.40 5.68 -4.63
CA MET A 218 -16.38 4.34 -5.23
C MET A 218 -17.76 3.93 -5.77
N LYS A 219 -18.84 4.20 -5.01
CA LYS A 219 -20.22 3.94 -5.45
C LYS A 219 -20.58 4.78 -6.67
N THR A 220 -20.28 6.08 -6.66
CA THR A 220 -20.54 6.97 -7.79
C THR A 220 -19.78 6.55 -9.05
N ALA A 221 -18.57 6.01 -8.91
CA ALA A 221 -17.81 5.45 -10.01
C ALA A 221 -18.29 4.07 -10.48
N GLY A 222 -19.22 3.43 -9.74
CA GLY A 222 -19.78 2.12 -10.04
C GLY A 222 -18.86 0.94 -9.70
N ALA A 223 -17.93 1.13 -8.75
CA ALA A 223 -16.97 0.12 -8.27
C ALA A 223 -17.49 -0.72 -7.09
N ALA A 224 -18.65 -0.35 -6.52
CA ALA A 224 -19.26 -0.96 -5.33
C ALA A 224 -20.70 -1.38 -5.59
#